data_AF-J9BV91-F1
#
_entry.id   AF-J9BV91-F1
#
_cell.length_a   1.000
_cell.length_b   1.000
_cell.length_c   1.000
_cell.angle_alpha   90.00
_cell.angle_beta   90.00
_cell.angle_gamma   90.00
#
_symmetry.space_group_name_H-M   'P 1'
#
loop_
_entity.id
_entity.type
_entity.pdbx_description
1 polymer ?
#
loop_
_entity_poly.entity_id
_entity_poly.type
_entity_poly.pdbx_seq_one_letter_code
_entity_poly.pdbx_strand_id
1 'polypeptide(L)'
;MEEALIEMYLAGVFVRRVEDITEALWGSKVSPSTISELNKKAYVHIEEWRNRPLQGGRYPYVYVDGIYLRRNWGGEFENVAILVAKMLKAIHAQESKKAAWNKAKAVV
;
A
#
# COMPACT_ATOMS: atom_id res chain seq x y z
N MET A 1 -8.15 18.15 -9.39
CA MET A 1 -7.56 17.41 -10.53
C MET A 1 -6.36 16.59 -10.07
N GLU A 2 -5.35 17.19 -9.42
CA GLU A 2 -4.18 16.44 -8.91
C GLU A 2 -4.55 15.26 -7.99
N GLU A 3 -5.39 15.46 -6.97
CA GLU A 3 -5.82 14.38 -6.06
C GLU A 3 -6.49 13.22 -6.79
N ALA A 4 -7.36 13.50 -7.76
CA ALA A 4 -8.02 12.47 -8.55
C ALA A 4 -7.03 11.65 -9.39
N LEU A 5 -5.98 12.27 -9.93
CA LEU A 5 -4.92 11.57 -10.68
C LEU A 5 -4.12 10.64 -9.75
N ILE A 6 -3.83 11.09 -8.52
CA ILE A 6 -3.15 10.27 -7.50
C ILE A 6 -4.05 9.10 -7.07
N GLU A 7 -5.34 9.35 -6.80
CA GLU A 7 -6.30 8.30 -6.43
C GLU A 7 -6.43 7.24 -7.53
N MET A 8 -6.52 7.65 -8.80
CA MET A 8 -6.55 6.72 -9.94
C MET A 8 -5.29 5.85 -9.99
N TYR A 9 -4.12 6.45 -9.76
CA TYR A 9 -2.87 5.70 -9.70
C TYR A 9 -2.84 4.71 -8.53
N LEU A 10 -3.27 5.12 -7.33
CA LEU A 10 -3.37 4.25 -6.15
C LEU A 10 -4.38 3.11 -6.33
N ALA A 11 -5.45 3.35 -7.11
CA ALA A 11 -6.42 2.33 -7.50
C ALA A 11 -5.89 1.37 -8.58
N GLY A 12 -4.65 1.56 -9.06
CA GLY A 12 -4.01 0.69 -10.04
C GLY A 12 -4.35 1.01 -11.50
N VAL A 13 -4.88 2.21 -11.79
CA VAL A 13 -5.11 2.64 -13.18
C VAL A 13 -3.77 2.91 -13.86
N PHE A 14 -3.52 2.24 -14.98
CA PHE A 14 -2.32 2.46 -15.78
C PHE A 14 -2.19 3.91 -16.21
N VAL A 15 -1.00 4.49 -16.07
CA VAL A 15 -0.73 5.91 -16.37
C VAL A 15 -1.17 6.31 -17.79
N ARG A 16 -0.97 5.44 -18.79
CA ARG A 16 -1.46 5.67 -20.15
C ARG A 16 -3.00 5.74 -20.23
N ARG A 17 -3.69 4.92 -19.44
CA ARG A 17 -5.16 4.97 -19.36
C ARG A 17 -5.66 6.20 -18.60
N VAL A 18 -4.88 6.74 -17.67
CA VAL A 18 -5.19 8.02 -17.01
C VAL A 18 -5.16 9.16 -18.03
N GLU A 19 -4.20 9.17 -18.95
CA GLU A 19 -4.14 10.16 -20.04
C GLU A 19 -5.42 10.14 -20.88
N ASP A 20 -5.86 8.96 -21.34
CA ASP A 20 -7.11 8.80 -22.11
C ASP A 20 -8.34 9.31 -21.33
N ILE A 21 -8.42 9.00 -20.02
CA ILE A 21 -9.51 9.45 -19.15
C ILE A 21 -9.49 10.97 -18.99
N THR A 22 -8.31 11.58 -18.86
CA THR A 22 -8.18 13.03 -18.72
C THR A 22 -8.62 13.79 -19.97
N GLU A 23 -8.28 13.28 -21.15
CA GLU A 23 -8.75 13.83 -22.42
C GLU A 23 -10.27 13.72 -22.52
N ALA A 24 -10.84 12.56 -22.20
CA ALA A 24 -12.28 12.32 -22.31
C ALA A 24 -13.12 13.16 -21.34
N LEU A 25 -12.66 13.37 -20.10
CA LEU A 25 -13.42 14.05 -19.05
C LEU A 25 -13.17 15.57 -19.01
N TRP A 26 -11.95 16.00 -19.29
CA TRP A 26 -11.52 17.40 -19.10
C TRP A 26 -11.04 18.07 -20.40
N GLY A 27 -11.11 17.40 -21.55
CA GLY A 27 -10.74 17.96 -22.85
C GLY A 27 -9.25 18.29 -22.98
N SER A 28 -8.42 17.87 -22.02
CA SER A 28 -6.98 18.10 -22.03
C SER A 28 -6.23 16.87 -21.57
N LYS A 29 -5.14 16.54 -22.28
CA LYS A 29 -4.27 15.42 -21.94
C LYS A 29 -3.34 15.79 -20.81
N VAL A 30 -3.30 14.97 -19.78
CA VAL A 30 -2.23 14.99 -18.79
C VAL A 30 -1.19 13.96 -19.19
N SER A 31 0.03 14.42 -19.47
CA SER A 31 1.10 13.53 -19.95
C SER A 31 1.49 12.47 -18.90
N PRO A 32 1.97 11.29 -19.33
CA PRO A 32 2.48 10.28 -18.41
C PRO A 32 3.60 10.76 -17.50
N SER A 33 4.46 11.67 -17.98
CA SER A 33 5.51 12.29 -17.18
C SER A 33 4.94 13.19 -16.10
N THR A 34 3.92 14.00 -16.41
CA THR A 34 3.24 14.84 -15.41
C THR A 34 2.58 14.00 -14.32
N ILE A 35 1.92 12.90 -14.70
CA ILE A 35 1.33 11.97 -13.72
C ILE A 35 2.42 11.32 -12.85
N SER A 36 3.54 10.91 -13.47
CA SER A 36 4.67 10.34 -12.75
C SER A 36 5.30 11.34 -11.76
N GLU A 37 5.48 12.59 -12.16
CA GLU A 37 5.96 13.67 -11.29
C GLU A 37 4.99 13.98 -10.16
N LEU A 38 3.68 13.98 -10.44
CA LEU A 38 2.68 14.16 -9.41
C LEU A 38 2.71 13.02 -8.39
N ASN A 39 2.86 11.78 -8.88
CA ASN A 39 3.00 10.61 -8.01
C ASN A 39 4.26 10.69 -7.14
N LYS A 40 5.35 11.35 -7.59
CA LYS A 40 6.54 11.60 -6.74
C LYS A 40 6.19 12.33 -5.44
N LYS A 41 5.19 13.23 -5.43
CA LYS A 41 4.74 13.90 -4.21
C LYS A 41 4.19 12.90 -3.19
N ALA A 42 3.49 11.86 -3.65
CA ALA A 42 2.96 10.81 -2.77
C ALA A 42 4.07 9.95 -2.15
N TYR A 43 5.25 9.82 -2.79
CA TYR A 43 6.37 9.05 -2.22
C TYR A 43 6.88 9.64 -0.90
N VAL A 44 6.80 10.96 -0.72
CA VAL A 44 7.19 11.59 0.56
C VAL A 44 6.35 11.02 1.70
N HIS A 45 5.02 10.99 1.53
CA HIS A 45 4.11 10.44 2.53
C HIS A 45 4.26 8.92 2.70
N ILE A 46 4.58 8.18 1.63
CA ILE A 46 4.88 6.75 1.71
C ILE A 46 6.12 6.51 2.56
N GLU A 47 7.19 7.29 2.36
CA GLU A 47 8.43 7.15 3.13
C GLU A 47 8.26 7.61 4.58
N GLU A 48 7.53 8.70 4.83
CA GLU A 48 7.14 9.10 6.18
C GLU A 48 6.37 8.00 6.89
N TRP A 49 5.37 7.41 6.22
CA TRP A 49 4.61 6.29 6.74
C TRP A 49 5.52 5.08 6.98
N ARG A 50 6.37 4.71 6.03
CA ARG A 50 7.26 3.55 6.12
C ARG A 50 8.24 3.65 7.29
N ASN A 51 8.77 4.85 7.54
CA ASN A 51 9.75 5.10 8.61
C ASN A 51 9.10 5.52 9.93
N ARG A 52 7.77 5.58 10.01
CA ARG A 52 7.07 5.94 11.24
C ARG A 52 7.43 4.97 12.38
N PRO A 53 7.65 5.46 13.61
CA PRO A 53 7.85 4.58 14.75
C PRO A 53 6.59 3.75 15.01
N LEU A 54 6.78 2.46 15.33
CA LEU A 54 5.68 1.61 15.75
C LEU A 54 5.16 2.13 17.10
N GLN A 55 3.86 2.40 17.17
CA GLN A 55 3.29 3.05 18.35
C GLN A 55 3.24 2.11 19.57
N GLY A 56 4.00 2.46 20.62
CA GLY A 56 3.67 2.40 22.05
C GLY A 56 3.06 1.13 22.66
N GLY A 57 3.29 -0.06 22.10
CA GLY A 57 2.71 -1.29 22.64
C GLY A 57 3.46 -2.54 22.22
N ARG A 58 3.13 -3.67 22.85
CA ARG A 58 3.65 -4.99 22.46
C ARG A 58 2.91 -5.47 21.21
N TYR A 59 3.62 -6.08 20.27
CA TYR A 59 3.04 -6.75 19.11
C TYR A 59 3.26 -8.26 19.25
N PRO A 60 2.40 -8.99 19.99
CA PRO A 60 2.62 -10.41 20.28
C PRO A 60 2.63 -11.31 19.05
N TYR A 61 2.04 -10.86 17.94
CA TYR A 61 1.99 -11.61 16.69
C TYR A 61 2.45 -10.73 15.52
N VAL A 62 3.29 -11.32 14.67
CA VAL A 62 3.78 -10.75 13.41
C VAL A 62 3.59 -11.80 12.33
N TYR A 63 2.95 -11.42 11.24
CA TYR A 63 2.77 -12.22 10.05
C TYR A 63 3.54 -11.55 8.91
N VAL A 64 4.27 -12.35 8.14
CA VAL A 64 4.95 -11.88 6.93
C VAL A 64 4.37 -12.66 5.76
N ASP A 65 3.99 -11.93 4.72
CA ASP A 65 3.47 -12.47 3.46
C ASP A 65 4.25 -11.82 2.30
N GLY A 66 4.13 -12.35 1.09
CA GLY A 66 4.80 -11.75 -0.06
C GLY A 66 4.37 -12.27 -1.42
N ILE A 67 4.71 -11.49 -2.44
CA ILE A 67 4.48 -11.82 -3.84
C ILE A 67 5.79 -11.68 -4.63
N TYR A 68 5.98 -12.52 -5.64
CA TYR A 68 7.08 -12.36 -6.60
C TYR A 68 6.60 -11.54 -7.81
N LEU A 69 7.31 -10.48 -8.12
CA LEU A 69 7.09 -9.69 -9.33
C LEU A 69 8.34 -9.75 -10.22
N ARG A 70 8.11 -9.92 -11.53
CA ARG A 70 9.17 -9.79 -12.52
C ARG A 70 9.44 -8.32 -12.79
N ARG A 71 10.65 -7.83 -12.49
CA ARG A 71 11.03 -6.42 -12.61
C ARG A 71 12.37 -6.27 -13.33
N ASN A 72 12.52 -5.17 -14.06
CA ASN A 72 13.81 -4.82 -14.66
C ASN A 72 14.70 -4.20 -13.59
N TRP A 73 15.90 -4.75 -13.44
CA TRP A 73 16.96 -4.25 -12.58
C TRP A 73 18.26 -4.21 -13.39
N GLY A 74 18.84 -3.02 -13.58
CA GLY A 74 20.13 -2.88 -14.28
C GLY A 74 20.15 -3.40 -15.73
N GLY A 75 18.99 -3.56 -16.38
CA GLY A 75 18.87 -4.10 -17.74
C GLY A 75 18.40 -5.56 -17.81
N GLU A 76 18.37 -6.28 -16.69
CA GLU A 76 17.91 -7.67 -16.64
C GLU A 76 16.54 -7.79 -15.95
N PHE A 77 15.73 -8.75 -16.38
CA PHE A 77 14.44 -9.02 -15.75
C PHE A 77 14.56 -10.13 -14.71
N GLU A 78 14.50 -9.75 -13.44
CA GLU A 78 14.62 -10.65 -12.31
C GLU A 78 13.31 -10.82 -11.55
N ASN A 79 13.17 -11.95 -10.85
CA ASN A 79 12.08 -12.15 -9.92
C ASN A 79 12.43 -11.47 -8.59
N VAL A 80 11.70 -10.42 -8.26
CA VAL A 80 11.87 -9.67 -7.01
C VAL A 80 10.74 -10.01 -6.06
N ALA A 81 11.08 -10.40 -4.82
CA ALA A 81 10.11 -10.62 -3.76
C ALA A 81 9.70 -9.28 -3.14
N ILE A 82 8.39 -9.03 -3.05
CA ILE A 82 7.82 -7.94 -2.26
C ILE A 82 7.22 -8.56 -1.01
N LEU A 83 7.73 -8.16 0.16
CA LEU A 83 7.28 -8.66 1.45
C LEU A 83 6.40 -7.63 2.16
N VAL A 84 5.34 -8.09 2.81
CA VAL A 84 4.44 -7.29 3.63
C VAL A 84 4.39 -7.89 5.03
N ALA A 85 4.73 -7.08 6.03
CA ALA A 85 4.60 -7.45 7.44
C ALA A 85 3.31 -6.86 8.03
N LYS A 86 2.51 -7.70 8.69
CA LYS A 86 1.32 -7.31 9.45
C LYS A 86 1.51 -7.69 10.92
N MET A 87 1.16 -6.79 11.83
CA MET A 87 1.38 -6.99 13.26
C MET A 87 0.08 -6.76 14.02
N LEU A 88 -0.23 -7.63 14.98
CA LEU A 88 -1.35 -7.43 15.89
C LEU A 88 -0.86 -6.69 17.13
N LYS A 89 -1.35 -5.47 17.34
CA LYS A 89 -1.05 -4.69 18.53
C LYS A 89 -1.79 -5.29 19.73
N ALA A 90 -1.08 -5.53 20.82
CA ALA A 90 -1.71 -5.73 22.11
C ALA A 90 -2.31 -4.40 22.54
N ILE A 91 -3.57 -4.18 22.17
CA ILE A 91 -4.43 -3.28 22.92
C ILE A 91 -4.55 -3.92 24.29
N HIS A 92 -4.40 -3.16 25.39
CA HIS A 92 -4.66 -3.68 26.74
C HIS A 92 -5.94 -4.51 26.69
N ALA A 93 -5.79 -5.83 26.75
CA ALA A 93 -6.94 -6.70 26.72
C ALA A 93 -7.62 -6.48 28.06
N GLN A 94 -8.74 -5.77 28.07
CA GLN A 94 -9.70 -5.85 29.17
C GLN A 94 -10.18 -7.29 29.37
N GLU A 95 -9.87 -8.19 28.45
CA GLU A 95 -10.35 -9.56 28.43
C GLU A 95 -9.20 -10.56 28.59
N SER A 96 -9.38 -11.51 29.51
CA SER A 96 -8.40 -12.56 29.78
C SER A 96 -8.15 -13.46 28.56
N LYS A 97 -6.99 -14.13 28.52
CA LYS A 97 -6.61 -15.14 27.51
C LYS A 97 -7.71 -16.19 27.26
N LYS A 98 -8.49 -16.53 28.31
CA LYS A 98 -9.62 -17.47 28.25
C LYS A 98 -10.79 -16.92 27.44
N ALA A 99 -11.09 -15.63 27.57
CA ALA A 99 -12.17 -14.96 26.83
C ALA A 99 -11.86 -14.87 25.32
N ALA A 100 -10.61 -14.53 24.98
CA ALA A 100 -10.16 -14.52 23.58
C ALA A 100 -10.25 -15.93 22.94
N TRP A 101 -9.84 -16.98 23.67
CA TRP A 101 -9.90 -18.37 23.19
C TRP A 101 -11.32 -18.86 22.93
N ASN A 102 -12.28 -18.49 23.78
CA ASN A 102 -13.68 -18.88 23.61
C ASN A 102 -14.32 -18.22 22.39
N LYS A 103 -13.99 -16.95 22.10
CA LYS A 103 -14.47 -16.25 20.90
C LYS A 103 -13.91 -16.90 19.62
N ALA A 104 -12.63 -17.28 19.60
CA ALA A 104 -12.03 -17.95 18.45
C ALA A 104 -12.70 -19.30 18.14
N LYS A 105 -13.07 -20.08 19.17
CA LYS A 105 -13.83 -21.33 19.02
C LYS A 105 -15.29 -21.15 18.57
N ALA A 106 -15.86 -19.94 18.68
CA ALA A 106 -17.24 -19.69 18.28
C ALA A 106 -17.36 -19.27 16.81
N VAL A 107 -16.23 -18.96 16.16
CA VAL A 107 -16.16 -18.52 14.75
C VAL A 107 -15.77 -19.68 13.81
N VAL A 108 -15.34 -20.83 14.37
CA VAL A 108 -15.02 -22.08 13.66
C VAL A 108 -15.94 -23.17 14.14
#